data_AF-A0A3M6ZI55-F1
#
_entry.id   AF-A0A3M6ZI55-F1
#
_cell.length_a   1.000
_cell.length_b   1.000
_cell.length_c   1.000
_cell.angle_alpha   90.00
_cell.angle_beta   90.00
_cell.angle_gamma   90.00
#
_symmetry.space_group_name_H-M   'P 1'
#
loop_
_entity.id
_entity.type
_entity.pdbx_description
1 polymer ?
#
loop_
_entity_poly.entity_id
_entity_poly.type
_entity_poly.pdbx_seq_one_letter_code
_entity_poly.pdbx_strand_id
1 'polypeptide(L)'
;MARAALFLPEASDYIGSSPDETKSLATPALQSPFVQGLMESAKQHSLPISVGIHEPSGNPTSSRIKNSLIWISAQGELVHRYQKLHLFDLEIDNGPKMRESDVIEPGNSIEAPYPSPVGKVGSCICFDLRFPEIALSLKRQGADVIVYPSAFTPETGKVHWLPLLRARAIETESYVFAAAQVGQHNEKRRSYGHSIAIDPWGEVVEELGGEQKDEPEVCFVDVDLEKVRKTREMVPLKRRT
;
A
#
# COMPACT_ATOMS: atom_id res chain seq x y z
N MET A 1 -13.82 7.16 -20.09
CA MET A 1 -13.56 6.93 -18.66
C MET A 1 -12.57 5.77 -18.56
N ALA A 2 -11.56 5.88 -17.69
CA ALA A 2 -10.62 4.78 -17.45
C ALA A 2 -11.37 3.54 -16.94
N ARG A 3 -10.98 2.35 -17.40
CA ARG A 3 -11.60 1.06 -17.02
C ARG A 3 -10.73 0.22 -16.10
N ALA A 4 -9.51 0.68 -15.81
CA ALA A 4 -8.52 -0.02 -15.01
C ALA A 4 -7.73 0.98 -14.15
N ALA A 5 -6.93 0.46 -13.23
CA ALA A 5 -6.01 1.22 -12.39
C ALA A 5 -4.75 0.39 -12.14
N LEU A 6 -3.61 1.07 -12.01
CA LEU A 6 -2.34 0.45 -11.65
C LEU A 6 -2.06 0.67 -10.15
N PHE A 7 -1.64 -0.38 -9.45
CA PHE A 7 -1.25 -0.32 -8.04
C PHE A 7 0.20 -0.75 -7.89
N LEU A 8 1.05 0.18 -7.47
CA LEU A 8 2.48 -0.01 -7.25
C LEU A 8 2.78 -0.17 -5.75
N PRO A 9 3.89 -0.83 -5.40
CA PRO A 9 4.23 -1.13 -4.01
C PRO A 9 4.63 0.10 -3.17
N GLU A 10 4.86 -0.13 -1.89
CA GLU A 10 5.48 0.85 -0.97
C GLU A 10 6.90 1.19 -1.44
N ALA A 11 7.37 2.41 -1.20
CA ALA A 11 8.73 2.83 -1.53
C ALA A 11 9.12 2.54 -3.00
N SER A 12 8.18 2.79 -3.93
CA SER A 12 8.39 2.56 -5.37
C SER A 12 9.35 3.55 -6.00
N ASP A 13 9.55 4.70 -5.36
CA ASP A 13 10.52 5.71 -5.77
C ASP A 13 11.96 5.23 -5.53
N TYR A 14 12.26 4.74 -4.32
CA TYR A 14 13.56 4.17 -3.98
C TYR A 14 13.54 3.40 -2.65
N ILE A 15 14.52 2.51 -2.48
CA ILE A 15 14.90 1.91 -1.20
C ILE A 15 16.35 2.28 -0.91
N GLY A 16 16.57 3.18 0.05
CA GLY A 16 17.91 3.64 0.43
C GLY A 16 18.72 2.55 1.15
N SER A 17 20.04 2.64 1.05
CA SER A 17 21.02 1.80 1.76
C SER A 17 21.25 2.24 3.21
N SER A 18 20.87 3.48 3.55
CA SER A 18 20.99 4.04 4.90
C SER A 18 19.86 5.04 5.22
N PRO A 19 19.60 5.33 6.51
CA PRO A 19 18.70 6.40 6.91
C PRO A 19 19.02 7.76 6.29
N ASP A 20 20.30 8.13 6.25
CA ASP A 20 20.72 9.44 5.74
C ASP A 20 20.53 9.57 4.23
N GLU A 21 20.85 8.51 3.49
CA GLU A 21 20.56 8.45 2.06
C GLU A 21 19.06 8.53 1.80
N THR A 22 18.27 7.74 2.53
CA THR A 22 16.80 7.72 2.40
C THR A 22 16.19 9.11 2.60
N LYS A 23 16.69 9.87 3.59
CA LYS A 23 16.26 11.26 3.83
C LYS A 23 16.73 12.21 2.72
N SER A 24 17.97 12.06 2.24
CA SER A 24 18.53 12.96 1.23
C SER A 24 17.85 12.89 -0.14
N LEU A 25 17.24 11.73 -0.46
CA LEU A 25 16.54 11.50 -1.72
C LEU A 25 15.08 12.01 -1.70
N ALA A 26 14.54 12.29 -0.51
CA ALA A 26 13.14 12.68 -0.37
C ALA A 26 12.89 14.04 -1.02
N THR A 27 11.99 14.07 -1.98
CA THR A 27 11.66 15.26 -2.78
C THR A 27 10.15 15.48 -2.73
N PRO A 28 9.64 16.73 -2.67
CA PRO A 28 8.19 16.96 -2.72
C PRO A 28 7.58 16.29 -3.95
N ALA A 29 6.42 15.63 -3.81
CA ALA A 29 5.87 14.79 -4.87
C ALA A 29 5.79 15.49 -6.23
N LEU A 30 5.31 16.75 -6.30
CA LEU A 30 5.18 17.49 -7.56
C LEU A 30 6.52 17.95 -8.18
N GLN A 31 7.62 17.85 -7.43
CA GLN A 31 8.98 18.18 -7.88
C GLN A 31 9.82 16.93 -8.15
N SER A 32 9.33 15.75 -7.78
CA SER A 32 10.01 14.48 -8.02
C SER A 32 9.92 14.09 -9.50
N PRO A 33 11.05 13.91 -10.21
CA PRO A 33 11.04 13.45 -11.60
C PRO A 33 10.33 12.10 -11.77
N PHE A 34 10.43 11.23 -10.77
CA PHE A 34 9.72 9.94 -10.74
C PHE A 34 8.20 10.14 -10.76
N VAL A 35 7.68 10.99 -9.87
CA VAL A 35 6.24 11.26 -9.79
C VAL A 35 5.75 12.02 -11.03
N GLN A 36 6.53 12.98 -11.53
CA GLN A 36 6.20 13.70 -12.77
C GLN A 36 6.11 12.75 -13.98
N GLY A 37 7.04 11.79 -14.09
CA GLY A 37 6.98 10.76 -15.13
C GLY A 37 5.75 9.85 -15.00
N LEU A 38 5.33 9.51 -13.78
CA LEU A 38 4.08 8.77 -13.54
C LEU A 38 2.84 9.61 -13.87
N MET A 39 2.84 10.90 -13.56
CA MET A 39 1.75 11.83 -13.94
C MET A 39 1.60 11.94 -15.46
N GLU A 40 2.71 12.08 -16.18
CA GLU A 40 2.71 12.10 -17.65
C GLU A 40 2.23 10.76 -18.22
N SER A 41 2.74 9.65 -17.70
CA SER A 41 2.34 8.29 -18.14
C SER A 41 0.86 8.02 -17.87
N ALA A 42 0.36 8.39 -16.69
CA ALA A 42 -1.05 8.22 -16.34
C ALA A 42 -1.97 8.98 -17.30
N LYS A 43 -1.58 10.20 -17.68
CA LYS A 43 -2.30 11.01 -18.67
C LYS A 43 -2.22 10.41 -20.07
N GLN A 44 -1.02 10.04 -20.52
CA GLN A 44 -0.79 9.48 -21.86
C GLN A 44 -1.60 8.20 -22.08
N HIS A 45 -1.67 7.35 -21.06
CA HIS A 45 -2.34 6.05 -21.15
C HIS A 45 -3.77 6.05 -20.59
N SER A 46 -4.26 7.19 -20.09
CA SER A 46 -5.55 7.29 -19.41
C SER A 46 -5.72 6.22 -18.31
N LEU A 47 -4.63 5.93 -17.59
CA LEU A 47 -4.55 4.88 -16.57
C LEU A 47 -4.17 5.52 -15.24
N PRO A 48 -5.08 5.60 -14.26
CA PRO A 48 -4.73 6.12 -12.94
C PRO A 48 -3.80 5.17 -12.20
N ILE A 49 -2.97 5.73 -11.32
CA ILE A 49 -1.86 5.03 -10.64
C ILE A 49 -1.92 5.30 -9.14
N SER A 50 -1.90 4.23 -8.34
CA SER A 50 -1.60 4.28 -6.91
C SER A 50 -0.14 3.92 -6.69
N VAL A 51 0.62 4.74 -5.96
CA VAL A 51 2.06 4.51 -5.76
C VAL A 51 2.53 4.99 -4.39
N GLY A 52 3.32 4.16 -3.72
CA GLY A 52 3.99 4.52 -2.47
C GLY A 52 5.30 5.26 -2.74
N ILE A 53 5.50 6.40 -2.09
CA ILE A 53 6.66 7.29 -2.24
C ILE A 53 7.10 7.86 -0.88
N HIS A 54 8.29 8.42 -0.85
CA HIS A 54 8.79 9.23 0.24
C HIS A 54 8.59 10.72 -0.07
N GLU A 55 8.13 11.49 0.92
CA GLU A 55 8.01 12.96 0.82
C GLU A 55 8.74 13.65 1.99
N PRO A 56 9.29 14.86 1.82
CA PRO A 56 9.82 15.63 2.94
C PRO A 56 8.77 15.87 4.01
N SER A 57 9.20 16.05 5.27
CA SER A 57 8.31 16.51 6.33
C SER A 57 7.71 17.88 5.98
N GLY A 58 6.47 18.09 6.40
CA GLY A 58 5.85 19.42 6.36
C GLY A 58 6.34 20.35 7.47
N ASN A 59 7.04 19.80 8.46
CA ASN A 59 7.65 20.56 9.55
C ASN A 59 9.12 20.87 9.20
N PRO A 60 9.49 22.15 9.00
CA PRO A 60 10.86 22.56 8.66
C PRO A 60 11.93 22.18 9.69
N THR A 61 11.52 21.85 10.91
CA THR A 61 12.42 21.44 12.01
C THR A 61 12.54 19.93 12.16
N SER A 62 11.73 19.15 11.44
CA SER A 62 11.79 17.69 11.47
C SER A 62 12.95 17.21 10.62
N SER A 63 13.77 16.32 11.19
CA SER A 63 14.79 15.57 10.44
C SER A 63 14.23 14.31 9.77
N ARG A 64 12.93 14.04 9.92
CA ARG A 64 12.25 12.86 9.37
C ARG A 64 11.56 13.20 8.05
N ILE A 65 11.17 12.16 7.34
CA ILE A 65 10.41 12.22 6.09
C ILE A 65 9.08 11.49 6.26
N LYS A 66 8.24 11.50 5.23
CA LYS A 66 6.93 10.85 5.21
C LYS A 66 6.97 9.63 4.31
N ASN A 67 6.20 8.62 4.66
CA ASN A 67 5.86 7.50 3.79
C ASN A 67 4.41 7.71 3.33
N SER A 68 4.25 8.06 2.05
CA SER A 68 3.00 8.51 1.47
C SER A 68 2.54 7.56 0.35
N LEU A 69 1.24 7.25 0.33
CA LEU A 69 0.57 6.60 -0.79
C LEU A 69 -0.22 7.65 -1.54
N ILE A 70 0.15 7.90 -2.79
CA ILE A 70 -0.51 8.89 -3.65
C ILE A 70 -1.36 8.21 -4.72
N TRP A 71 -2.42 8.90 -5.14
CA TRP A 71 -3.27 8.53 -6.27
C TRP A 71 -3.16 9.59 -7.35
N ILE A 72 -2.71 9.16 -8.52
CA ILE A 72 -2.59 9.96 -9.74
C ILE A 72 -3.78 9.60 -10.64
N SER A 73 -4.57 10.58 -11.03
CA SER A 73 -5.74 10.41 -11.89
C SER A 73 -5.35 10.04 -13.32
N ALA A 74 -6.33 9.59 -14.12
CA ALA A 74 -6.15 9.34 -15.56
C ALA A 74 -5.83 10.62 -16.37
N GLN A 75 -5.94 11.80 -15.74
CA GLN A 75 -5.58 13.09 -16.32
C GLN A 75 -4.13 13.49 -15.98
N GLY A 76 -3.44 12.68 -15.16
CA GLY A 76 -2.10 12.97 -14.67
C GLY A 76 -2.09 13.92 -13.47
N GLU A 77 -3.18 14.00 -12.70
CA GLU A 77 -3.29 14.89 -11.54
C GLU A 77 -3.15 14.10 -10.24
N LEU A 78 -2.36 14.58 -9.28
CA LEU A 78 -2.33 14.01 -7.92
C LEU A 78 -3.58 14.46 -7.17
N VAL A 79 -4.52 13.54 -6.93
CA VAL A 79 -5.87 13.85 -6.43
C VAL A 79 -6.18 13.23 -5.05
N HIS A 80 -5.36 12.30 -4.57
CA HIS A 80 -5.46 11.77 -3.20
C HIS A 80 -4.07 11.41 -2.65
N ARG A 81 -3.91 11.55 -1.33
CA ARG A 81 -2.68 11.25 -0.59
C ARG A 81 -3.05 10.69 0.78
N TYR A 82 -2.44 9.58 1.16
CA TYR A 82 -2.48 8.99 2.50
C TYR A 82 -1.06 8.92 3.07
N GLN A 83 -0.86 9.27 4.34
CA GLN A 83 0.42 9.12 5.02
C GLN A 83 0.34 7.94 6.00
N LYS A 84 1.33 7.04 5.95
CA LYS A 84 1.39 5.82 6.78
C LYS A 84 1.17 6.15 8.25
N LEU A 85 0.17 5.53 8.88
CA LEU A 85 -0.18 5.79 10.27
C LEU A 85 0.71 5.01 11.23
N HIS A 86 0.90 3.72 10.96
CA HIS A 86 1.62 2.84 11.87
C HIS A 86 3.02 2.55 11.33
N LEU A 87 4.03 2.91 12.12
CA LEU A 87 5.44 2.71 11.76
C LEU A 87 5.97 1.39 12.33
N PHE A 88 6.82 0.73 11.55
CA PHE A 88 7.44 -0.52 11.93
C PHE A 88 8.66 -0.31 12.82
N ASP A 89 8.45 -0.48 14.12
CA ASP A 89 9.53 -0.56 15.11
C ASP A 89 9.62 -1.98 15.66
N LEU A 90 10.72 -2.66 15.35
CA LEU A 90 11.08 -3.98 15.84
C LEU A 90 12.28 -3.87 16.77
N GLU A 91 12.08 -4.26 18.02
CA GLU A 91 13.14 -4.44 19.02
C GLU A 91 13.03 -5.84 19.60
N ILE A 92 14.01 -6.69 19.28
CA ILE A 92 14.14 -8.03 19.85
C ILE A 92 15.32 -7.99 20.83
N ASP A 93 15.11 -8.47 22.06
CA ASP A 93 16.19 -8.60 23.04
C ASP A 93 17.32 -9.48 22.48
N ASN A 94 18.54 -8.93 22.42
CA ASN A 94 19.70 -9.54 21.76
C ASN A 94 19.53 -9.87 20.26
N GLY A 95 18.56 -9.23 19.58
CA GLY A 95 18.25 -9.44 18.17
C GLY A 95 18.38 -8.18 17.31
N PRO A 96 17.93 -8.25 16.04
CA PRO A 96 17.95 -7.10 15.14
C PRO A 96 17.04 -5.99 15.67
N LYS A 97 17.52 -4.74 15.55
CA LYS A 97 16.77 -3.52 15.83
C LYS A 97 16.47 -2.82 14.52
N MET A 98 15.19 -2.60 14.22
CA MET A 98 14.75 -1.80 13.08
C MET A 98 13.73 -0.79 13.58
N ARG A 99 14.03 0.50 13.46
CA ARG A 99 13.14 1.58 13.89
C ARG A 99 12.82 2.45 12.69
N GLU A 100 11.68 2.20 12.05
CA GLU A 100 11.18 3.06 10.98
C GLU A 100 10.92 4.48 11.51
N SER A 101 10.53 4.61 12.79
CA SER A 101 10.23 5.88 13.44
C SER A 101 11.40 6.85 13.59
N ASP A 102 12.64 6.36 13.46
CA ASP A 102 13.86 7.19 13.43
C ASP A 102 13.96 8.00 12.13
N VAL A 103 13.31 7.54 11.05
CA VAL A 103 13.41 8.11 9.70
C VAL A 103 12.08 8.67 9.23
N ILE A 104 10.98 7.97 9.52
CA ILE A 104 9.63 8.29 9.06
C ILE A 104 8.84 8.94 10.19
N GLU A 105 8.09 10.00 9.88
CA GLU A 105 7.08 10.56 10.78
C GLU A 105 5.70 9.92 10.51
N PRO A 106 4.95 9.54 11.57
CA PRO A 106 3.64 8.92 11.39
C PRO A 106 2.63 9.93 10.85
N GLY A 107 1.69 9.46 10.05
CA GLY A 107 0.48 10.21 9.73
C GLY A 107 -0.43 10.35 10.96
N ASN A 108 -1.51 11.12 10.82
CA ASN A 108 -2.40 11.45 11.93
C ASN A 108 -3.90 11.27 11.63
N SER A 109 -4.25 10.81 10.43
CA SER A 109 -5.64 10.65 9.98
C SER A 109 -5.83 9.41 9.10
N ILE A 110 -6.97 8.76 9.27
CA ILE A 110 -7.46 7.78 8.30
C ILE A 110 -8.16 8.58 7.20
N GLU A 111 -7.62 8.53 5.99
CA GLU A 111 -8.21 9.22 4.85
C GLU A 111 -9.46 8.50 4.33
N ALA A 112 -10.44 9.28 3.88
CA ALA A 112 -11.69 8.74 3.37
C ALA A 112 -11.47 7.96 2.06
N PRO A 113 -12.16 6.84 1.83
CA PRO A 113 -12.05 6.13 0.56
C PRO A 113 -12.40 7.00 -0.65
N TYR A 114 -11.56 6.96 -1.68
CA TYR A 114 -11.71 7.79 -2.89
C TYR A 114 -12.27 6.98 -4.07
N PRO A 115 -13.01 7.63 -4.99
CA PRO A 115 -13.55 6.95 -6.16
C PRO A 115 -12.44 6.58 -7.15
N SER A 116 -12.55 5.39 -7.74
CA SER A 116 -11.65 4.90 -8.78
C SER A 116 -12.43 4.04 -9.80
N PRO A 117 -11.82 3.66 -10.93
CA PRO A 117 -12.42 2.71 -11.87
C PRO A 117 -12.75 1.33 -11.28
N VAL A 118 -12.14 0.96 -10.14
CA VAL A 118 -12.33 -0.34 -9.46
C VAL A 118 -13.17 -0.23 -8.19
N GLY A 119 -13.94 0.85 -8.03
CA GLY A 119 -14.76 1.12 -6.84
C GLY A 119 -14.12 2.14 -5.90
N LYS A 120 -14.65 2.25 -4.67
CA LYS A 120 -14.07 3.12 -3.64
C LYS A 120 -12.83 2.47 -3.01
N VAL A 121 -11.69 3.13 -3.12
CA VAL A 121 -10.40 2.62 -2.62
C VAL A 121 -10.07 3.24 -1.27
N GLY A 122 -9.88 2.40 -0.26
CA GLY A 122 -9.31 2.78 1.03
C GLY A 122 -7.79 2.55 1.06
N SER A 123 -7.04 3.53 1.54
CA SER A 123 -5.58 3.49 1.59
C SER A 123 -5.05 3.03 2.94
N CYS A 124 -4.14 2.06 2.91
CA CYS A 124 -3.26 1.67 3.99
C CYS A 124 -1.85 1.47 3.42
N ILE A 125 -0.83 1.34 4.26
CA ILE A 125 0.53 1.01 3.85
C ILE A 125 1.12 -0.02 4.81
N CYS A 126 1.56 -1.16 4.27
CA CYS A 126 2.42 -2.13 4.94
C CYS A 126 2.03 -2.46 6.40
N PHE A 127 2.71 -1.84 7.38
CA PHE A 127 2.53 -2.13 8.79
C PHE A 127 1.14 -1.77 9.34
N ASP A 128 0.39 -0.89 8.65
CA ASP A 128 -1.03 -0.66 8.90
C ASP A 128 -1.85 -1.97 8.85
N LEU A 129 -1.39 -2.97 8.09
CA LEU A 129 -2.00 -4.29 8.01
C LEU A 129 -2.16 -4.95 9.39
N ARG A 130 -1.31 -4.64 10.37
CA ARG A 130 -1.38 -5.23 11.72
C ARG A 130 -2.52 -4.68 12.57
N PHE A 131 -3.10 -3.55 12.18
CA PHE A 131 -4.11 -2.82 12.95
C PHE A 131 -5.46 -2.95 12.25
N PRO A 132 -6.38 -3.84 12.68
CA PRO A 132 -7.67 -4.01 12.01
C PRO A 132 -8.52 -2.74 12.00
N GLU A 133 -8.34 -1.83 12.96
CA GLU A 133 -9.16 -0.64 13.18
C GLU A 133 -9.22 0.27 11.95
N ILE A 134 -8.10 0.45 11.25
CA ILE A 134 -8.08 1.28 10.03
C ILE A 134 -8.92 0.66 8.92
N ALA A 135 -8.80 -0.65 8.70
CA ALA A 135 -9.55 -1.37 7.66
C ALA A 135 -11.05 -1.36 7.94
N LEU A 136 -11.43 -1.56 9.20
CA LEU A 136 -12.81 -1.48 9.66
C LEU A 136 -13.38 -0.06 9.50
N SER A 137 -12.58 0.97 9.78
CA SER A 137 -12.97 2.37 9.54
C SER A 137 -13.21 2.64 8.05
N LEU A 138 -12.30 2.20 7.17
CA LEU A 138 -12.43 2.35 5.73
C LEU A 138 -13.67 1.62 5.19
N LYS A 139 -13.96 0.40 5.67
CA LYS A 139 -15.18 -0.33 5.33
C LYS A 139 -16.44 0.42 5.79
N ARG A 140 -16.48 0.97 7.01
CA ARG A 140 -17.62 1.77 7.47
C ARG A 140 -17.87 3.00 6.59
N GLN A 141 -16.83 3.53 5.97
CA GLN A 141 -16.91 4.63 5.00
C GLN A 141 -17.22 4.16 3.57
N GLY A 142 -17.43 2.85 3.37
CA GLY A 142 -17.85 2.26 2.10
C GLY A 142 -16.72 1.90 1.16
N ALA A 143 -15.50 1.63 1.64
CA ALA A 143 -14.42 1.10 0.80
C ALA A 143 -14.83 -0.24 0.18
N ASP A 144 -14.73 -0.37 -1.14
CA ASP A 144 -14.95 -1.62 -1.89
C ASP A 144 -13.64 -2.38 -2.11
N VAL A 145 -12.53 -1.64 -2.13
CA VAL A 145 -11.15 -2.12 -2.23
C VAL A 145 -10.35 -1.48 -1.10
N ILE A 146 -9.50 -2.25 -0.41
CA ILE A 146 -8.52 -1.74 0.54
C ILE A 146 -7.12 -2.13 0.06
N VAL A 147 -6.21 -1.17 0.00
CA VAL A 147 -4.86 -1.41 -0.51
C VAL A 147 -3.82 -1.44 0.59
N TYR A 148 -2.86 -2.36 0.49
CA TYR A 148 -1.69 -2.50 1.37
C TYR A 148 -0.39 -2.60 0.55
N PRO A 149 -0.01 -1.57 -0.22
CA PRO A 149 1.34 -1.49 -0.79
C PRO A 149 2.39 -1.69 0.32
N SER A 150 3.37 -2.55 0.06
CA SER A 150 4.23 -3.08 1.14
C SER A 150 5.64 -3.44 0.72
N ALA A 151 6.57 -3.39 1.69
CA ALA A 151 7.90 -3.96 1.60
C ALA A 151 8.21 -4.91 2.78
N PHE A 152 7.40 -5.96 2.94
CA PHE A 152 7.50 -6.95 4.03
C PHE A 152 8.84 -7.68 4.07
N THR A 153 9.34 -7.98 5.26
CA THR A 153 10.54 -8.83 5.41
C THR A 153 10.20 -10.29 5.10
N PRO A 154 11.14 -11.08 4.57
CA PRO A 154 10.95 -12.52 4.34
C PRO A 154 10.41 -13.30 5.54
N GLU A 155 10.94 -13.04 6.73
CA GLU A 155 10.62 -13.79 7.95
C GLU A 155 9.17 -13.56 8.38
N THR A 156 8.74 -12.30 8.36
CA THR A 156 7.36 -11.94 8.72
C THR A 156 6.39 -12.22 7.58
N GLY A 157 6.83 -12.10 6.33
CA GLY A 157 6.05 -12.40 5.13
C GLY A 157 5.57 -13.84 5.10
N LYS A 158 6.47 -14.80 5.30
CA LYS A 158 6.18 -16.25 5.29
C LYS A 158 5.05 -16.68 6.22
N VAL A 159 4.86 -15.97 7.34
CA VAL A 159 3.92 -16.37 8.39
C VAL A 159 2.72 -15.44 8.48
N HIS A 160 2.88 -14.14 8.24
CA HIS A 160 1.83 -13.15 8.54
C HIS A 160 1.18 -12.55 7.29
N TRP A 161 1.84 -12.55 6.13
CA TRP A 161 1.35 -11.86 4.94
C TRP A 161 -0.06 -12.30 4.53
N LEU A 162 -0.19 -13.57 4.14
CA LEU A 162 -1.46 -14.13 3.70
C LEU A 162 -2.53 -14.16 4.82
N PRO A 163 -2.23 -14.60 6.06
CA PRO A 163 -3.25 -14.63 7.11
C PRO A 163 -3.84 -13.25 7.43
N LEU A 164 -3.00 -12.21 7.48
CA LEU A 164 -3.48 -10.87 7.78
C LEU A 164 -4.27 -10.28 6.61
N LEU A 165 -3.76 -10.36 5.37
CA LEU A 165 -4.47 -9.82 4.20
C LEU A 165 -5.81 -10.52 3.98
N ARG A 166 -5.84 -11.85 4.13
CA ARG A 166 -7.08 -12.62 4.04
C ARG A 166 -8.06 -12.24 5.14
N ALA A 167 -7.57 -12.06 6.37
CA ALA A 167 -8.42 -11.58 7.46
C ALA A 167 -9.03 -10.22 7.16
N ARG A 168 -8.25 -9.26 6.61
CA ARG A 168 -8.77 -7.95 6.19
C ARG A 168 -9.85 -8.08 5.14
N ALA A 169 -9.64 -8.91 4.12
CA ALA A 169 -10.63 -9.11 3.06
C ALA A 169 -11.95 -9.66 3.61
N ILE A 170 -11.88 -10.69 4.46
CA ILE A 170 -13.05 -11.33 5.08
C ILE A 170 -13.79 -10.38 6.02
N GLU A 171 -13.08 -9.71 6.94
CA GLU A 171 -13.74 -8.90 7.96
C GLU A 171 -14.27 -7.58 7.39
N THR A 172 -13.69 -7.11 6.29
CA THR A 172 -14.17 -5.90 5.61
C THR A 172 -15.11 -6.22 4.47
N GLU A 173 -15.24 -7.46 4.01
CA GLU A 173 -16.01 -7.85 2.81
C GLU A 173 -15.72 -6.88 1.65
N SER A 174 -14.43 -6.68 1.42
CA SER A 174 -13.86 -5.80 0.41
C SER A 174 -12.72 -6.54 -0.28
N TYR A 175 -12.45 -6.20 -1.53
CA TYR A 175 -11.22 -6.65 -2.16
C TYR A 175 -10.02 -6.10 -1.39
N VAL A 176 -8.96 -6.90 -1.30
CA VAL A 176 -7.67 -6.48 -0.76
C VAL A 176 -6.62 -6.60 -1.85
N PHE A 177 -5.97 -5.49 -2.19
CA PHE A 177 -4.81 -5.49 -3.10
C PHE A 177 -3.56 -5.12 -2.33
N ALA A 178 -2.52 -5.93 -2.45
CA ALA A 178 -1.27 -5.70 -1.76
C ALA A 178 -0.11 -5.87 -2.73
N ALA A 179 0.22 -4.78 -3.43
CA ALA A 179 1.42 -4.72 -4.27
C ALA A 179 2.66 -4.70 -3.37
N ALA A 180 3.59 -5.61 -3.61
CA ALA A 180 4.75 -5.82 -2.76
C ALA A 180 6.07 -5.59 -3.50
N GLN A 181 7.02 -4.97 -2.80
CA GLN A 181 8.44 -5.05 -3.16
C GLN A 181 8.91 -6.50 -3.05
N VAL A 182 9.86 -6.90 -3.89
CA VAL A 182 10.39 -8.27 -3.94
C VAL A 182 11.92 -8.28 -4.10
N GLY A 183 12.57 -9.32 -3.59
CA GLY A 183 13.98 -9.57 -3.86
C GLY A 183 14.94 -8.74 -3.01
N GLN A 184 16.22 -8.75 -3.40
CA GLN A 184 17.31 -8.05 -2.70
C GLN A 184 17.39 -6.60 -3.19
N HIS A 185 17.28 -5.64 -2.26
CA HIS A 185 17.38 -4.22 -2.57
C HIS A 185 18.79 -3.67 -2.37
N ASN A 186 19.46 -4.13 -1.31
CA ASN A 186 20.86 -3.84 -0.96
C ASN A 186 21.36 -4.89 0.04
N GLU A 187 22.64 -4.87 0.45
CA GLU A 187 23.24 -5.89 1.35
C GLU A 187 22.44 -6.21 2.63
N LYS A 188 21.64 -5.26 3.13
CA LYS A 188 20.93 -5.36 4.42
C LYS A 188 19.41 -5.46 4.29
N ARG A 189 18.85 -5.25 3.08
CA ARG A 189 17.41 -5.16 2.88
C ARG A 189 16.94 -6.06 1.74
N ARG A 190 15.98 -6.93 2.07
CA ARG A 190 15.28 -7.84 1.17
C ARG A 190 13.78 -7.76 1.45
N SER A 191 12.96 -7.97 0.43
CA SER A 191 11.51 -8.05 0.58
C SER A 191 10.93 -9.38 0.11
N TYR A 192 9.85 -9.78 0.77
CA TYR A 192 9.19 -11.07 0.58
C TYR A 192 8.58 -11.24 -0.84
N GLY A 193 8.07 -10.17 -1.45
CA GLY A 193 7.28 -10.24 -2.67
C GLY A 193 5.86 -10.74 -2.37
N HIS A 194 5.37 -11.69 -3.17
CA HIS A 194 4.02 -12.24 -3.03
C HIS A 194 2.94 -11.15 -3.15
N SER A 195 3.08 -10.25 -4.13
CA SER A 195 2.02 -9.30 -4.46
C SER A 195 0.72 -10.07 -4.71
N ILE A 196 -0.36 -9.69 -4.04
CA ILE A 196 -1.55 -10.54 -3.95
C ILE A 196 -2.84 -9.73 -4.02
N ALA A 197 -3.85 -10.31 -4.65
CA ALA A 197 -5.21 -9.82 -4.66
C ALA A 197 -6.13 -10.87 -4.03
N ILE A 198 -6.96 -10.43 -3.09
CA ILE A 198 -7.92 -11.28 -2.36
C ILE A 198 -9.31 -10.68 -2.54
N ASP A 199 -10.28 -11.53 -2.82
CA ASP A 199 -11.66 -11.11 -3.01
C ASP A 199 -12.39 -10.85 -1.68
N PRO A 200 -13.62 -10.28 -1.71
CA PRO A 200 -14.40 -10.02 -0.51
C PRO A 200 -14.76 -11.25 0.34
N TRP A 201 -14.66 -12.46 -0.21
CA TRP A 201 -14.91 -13.72 0.50
C TRP A 201 -13.65 -14.28 1.17
N GLY A 202 -12.47 -13.74 0.84
CA GLY A 202 -11.18 -14.20 1.33
C GLY A 202 -10.45 -15.17 0.40
N GLU A 203 -10.96 -15.40 -0.81
CA GLU A 203 -10.29 -16.23 -1.81
C GLU A 203 -9.18 -15.42 -2.48
N VAL A 204 -8.01 -16.05 -2.64
CA VAL A 204 -6.89 -15.45 -3.38
C VAL A 204 -7.24 -15.51 -4.85
N VAL A 205 -7.36 -14.34 -5.48
CA VAL A 205 -7.68 -14.21 -6.90
C VAL A 205 -6.42 -14.36 -7.73
N GLU A 206 -5.36 -13.67 -7.33
CA GLU A 206 -4.05 -13.71 -7.97
C GLU A 206 -2.95 -13.52 -6.94
N GLU A 207 -1.83 -14.21 -7.14
CA GLU A 207 -0.61 -14.07 -6.32
C GLU A 207 0.63 -14.19 -7.22
N LEU A 208 1.46 -13.15 -7.20
CA LEU A 208 2.74 -13.13 -7.91
C LEU A 208 3.82 -13.88 -7.12
N GLY A 209 4.95 -14.14 -7.78
CA GLY A 209 6.10 -14.78 -7.14
C GLY A 209 6.69 -13.96 -5.99
N GLY A 210 7.46 -14.65 -5.16
CA GLY A 210 8.32 -14.04 -4.15
C GLY A 210 9.79 -14.10 -4.54
N GLU A 211 10.64 -14.26 -3.52
CA GLU A 211 12.10 -14.24 -3.59
C GLU A 211 12.77 -15.24 -4.56
N GLN A 212 12.02 -16.16 -5.17
CA GLN A 212 12.55 -17.17 -6.09
C GLN A 212 12.73 -16.66 -7.52
N LYS A 213 12.23 -15.47 -7.84
CA LYS A 213 12.38 -14.82 -9.14
C LYS A 213 13.07 -13.48 -8.97
N ASP A 214 14.11 -13.24 -9.76
CA ASP A 214 14.88 -11.99 -9.75
C ASP A 214 14.26 -10.90 -10.65
N GLU A 215 13.13 -11.18 -11.32
CA GLU A 215 12.47 -10.24 -12.23
C GLU A 215 11.16 -9.66 -11.65
N PRO A 216 10.94 -8.34 -11.76
CA PRO A 216 9.65 -7.73 -11.43
C PRO A 216 8.51 -8.31 -12.27
N GLU A 217 7.38 -8.60 -11.64
CA GLU A 217 6.18 -9.13 -12.28
C GLU A 217 4.99 -8.17 -12.14
N VAL A 218 4.04 -8.26 -13.07
CA VAL A 218 2.72 -7.60 -13.01
C VAL A 218 1.65 -8.66 -13.21
N CYS A 219 0.56 -8.57 -12.42
CA CYS A 219 -0.65 -9.36 -12.62
C CYS A 219 -1.84 -8.46 -12.94
N PHE A 220 -2.89 -9.07 -13.49
CA PHE A 220 -4.15 -8.40 -13.82
C PHE A 220 -5.26 -9.05 -13.01
N VAL A 221 -6.15 -8.21 -12.45
CA VAL A 221 -7.25 -8.66 -11.61
C VAL A 221 -8.54 -8.01 -12.10
N ASP A 222 -9.52 -8.84 -12.46
CA ASP A 222 -10.86 -8.37 -12.78
C ASP A 222 -11.66 -8.14 -11.50
N VAL A 223 -12.04 -6.89 -11.25
CA VAL A 223 -12.77 -6.49 -10.05
C VAL A 223 -14.27 -6.52 -10.29
N ASP A 224 -14.98 -7.35 -9.52
CA ASP A 224 -16.44 -7.46 -9.57
C ASP A 224 -17.09 -6.76 -8.36
N LEU A 225 -17.58 -5.53 -8.56
CA LEU A 225 -18.29 -4.79 -7.51
C LEU A 225 -19.64 -5.42 -7.14
N GLU A 226 -20.23 -6.22 -8.03
CA GLU A 226 -21.43 -6.98 -7.72
C GLU A 226 -21.11 -8.12 -6.74
N LYS A 227 -19.92 -8.72 -6.82
CA LYS A 227 -19.42 -9.69 -5.83
C LYS A 227 -19.26 -9.05 -4.45
N VAL A 228 -18.75 -7.82 -4.37
CA VAL A 228 -18.69 -7.04 -3.12
C VAL A 228 -20.09 -6.88 -2.52
N ARG A 229 -21.06 -6.43 -3.32
CA ARG A 229 -22.44 -6.22 -2.88
C ARG A 229 -23.07 -7.54 -2.40
N LYS A 230 -22.99 -8.60 -3.19
CA LYS A 230 -23.53 -9.92 -2.87
C LYS A 230 -22.92 -10.52 -1.60
N THR A 231 -21.62 -10.35 -1.39
CA THR A 231 -20.94 -10.86 -0.19
C THR A 231 -21.50 -10.18 1.07
N ARG A 232 -21.63 -8.86 1.02
CA ARG A 232 -22.21 -8.04 2.11
C ARG A 232 -23.67 -8.36 2.42
N GLU A 233 -24.43 -8.78 1.41
CA GLU A 233 -25.82 -9.22 1.56
C GLU A 233 -25.93 -10.65 2.09
N MET A 234 -25.02 -11.54 1.67
CA MET A 234 -25.00 -12.94 2.06
C MET A 234 -24.63 -13.11 3.54
N VAL A 235 -23.60 -12.39 4.02
CA VAL A 235 -23.12 -12.48 5.41
C VAL A 235 -23.04 -11.08 6.04
N PRO A 236 -24.17 -10.42 6.30
CA PRO A 236 -24.16 -9.03 6.75
C PRO A 236 -23.46 -8.86 8.11
N LEU A 237 -22.24 -8.31 8.09
CA LEU A 237 -21.43 -8.06 9.29
C LEU A 237 -21.93 -6.84 10.08
N LYS A 238 -22.97 -7.07 10.90
CA LYS A 238 -23.51 -6.05 11.82
C LYS A 238 -22.51 -5.74 12.95
N ARG A 239 -21.80 -4.62 12.83
CA ARG A 239 -20.90 -4.11 13.89
C ARG A 239 -21.73 -3.53 15.04
N ARG A 240 -21.47 -3.99 16.27
CA ARG A 240 -22.14 -3.55 17.52
C ARG A 240 -21.28 -2.64 18.39
N THR A 241 -20.12 -2.28 17.85
CA THR A 241 -19.04 -1.43 18.36
C THR A 241 -18.61 -0.55 17.19
#